data_AF-A0AAV9PZC9-F1
#
_entry.id   AF-A0AAV9PZC9-F1
#
_cell.length_a   1.000
_cell.length_b   1.000
_cell.length_c   1.000
_cell.angle_alpha   90.00
_cell.angle_beta   90.00
_cell.angle_gamma   90.00
#
_symmetry.space_group_name_H-M   'P 1'
#
loop_
_entity.id
_entity.type
_entity.pdbx_description
1 polymer ?
#
loop_
_entity_poly.entity_id
_entity_poly.type
_entity_poly.pdbx_seq_one_letter_code
_entity_poly.pdbx_strand_id
1 'polypeptide(L)'
;MTAVLSRAVEVVLRCAPGKRLFADAASQMRLPFPLALRLGTDIIATNRILCSANPDSKRLTRLATRFLHPKELDDLNRRFPSWAKLESENESKRRQIASWLAGRWAAKEAAKKAWDATLLSFRDLRVETEIGGGVLIVCDTCKADADSSPSGIKGKVTEQTAQLSISHDGDYTIAAVIAAPLHIDISSVLATRRAEAEAKLVDKDA
;
A
#
# COMPACT_ATOMS: atom_id res chain seq x y z
N MET A 1 13.21 -37.77 -34.83
CA MET A 1 12.80 -36.36 -35.04
C MET A 1 11.32 -36.37 -35.35
N THR A 2 10.51 -36.13 -34.34
CA THR A 2 9.07 -36.38 -34.34
C THR A 2 8.37 -35.04 -34.21
N ALA A 3 7.80 -34.53 -35.30
CA ALA A 3 7.00 -33.30 -35.28
C ALA A 3 5.53 -33.68 -35.05
N VAL A 4 5.01 -33.32 -33.87
CA VAL A 4 3.61 -33.48 -33.50
C VAL A 4 2.80 -32.40 -34.22
N LEU A 5 1.99 -32.82 -35.19
CA LEU A 5 0.98 -31.99 -35.86
C LEU A 5 -0.13 -31.63 -34.87
N SER A 6 -0.22 -30.34 -34.53
CA SER A 6 -1.33 -29.80 -33.73
C SER A 6 -2.60 -29.73 -34.60
N ARG A 7 -3.63 -30.50 -34.20
CA ARG A 7 -4.95 -30.48 -34.82
C ARG A 7 -5.68 -29.18 -34.46
N ALA A 8 -5.92 -28.33 -35.46
CA ALA A 8 -6.95 -27.30 -35.36
C ALA A 8 -8.32 -27.97 -35.44
N VAL A 9 -9.16 -27.80 -34.41
CA VAL A 9 -10.56 -28.22 -34.43
C VAL A 9 -11.35 -27.15 -35.16
N GLU A 10 -11.77 -27.44 -36.37
CA GLU A 10 -12.67 -26.60 -37.15
C GLU A 10 -14.09 -26.78 -36.63
N VAL A 11 -14.58 -25.80 -35.87
CA VAL A 11 -15.98 -25.76 -35.43
C VAL A 11 -16.82 -25.23 -36.60
N VAL A 12 -17.35 -26.14 -37.40
CA VAL A 12 -18.29 -25.82 -38.49
C VAL A 12 -19.66 -25.51 -37.90
N LEU A 13 -19.93 -24.23 -37.63
CA LEU A 13 -21.28 -23.73 -37.34
C LEU A 13 -22.06 -23.63 -38.66
N ARG A 14 -22.87 -24.65 -38.97
CA ARG A 14 -23.86 -24.58 -40.05
C ARG A 14 -25.02 -23.68 -39.60
N CYS A 15 -25.10 -22.47 -40.15
CA CYS A 15 -26.27 -21.59 -40.01
C CYS A 15 -27.06 -21.57 -41.33
N ALA A 16 -28.39 -21.71 -41.22
CA ALA A 16 -29.33 -21.83 -42.34
C ALA A 16 -29.40 -20.55 -43.21
N PRO A 17 -29.82 -20.64 -44.49
CA PRO A 17 -29.71 -19.54 -45.43
C PRO A 17 -30.88 -18.58 -45.27
N GLY A 18 -30.55 -17.30 -45.10
CA GLY A 18 -31.50 -16.21 -45.31
C GLY A 18 -31.55 -15.21 -44.17
N LYS A 19 -30.63 -14.23 -44.22
CA LYS A 19 -30.96 -12.79 -44.32
C LYS A 19 -29.69 -11.95 -44.09
N ARG A 20 -29.32 -11.24 -45.16
CA ARG A 20 -28.68 -9.92 -45.25
C ARG A 20 -27.53 -9.61 -44.28
N LEU A 21 -26.35 -9.56 -44.87
CA LEU A 21 -25.17 -8.82 -44.48
C LEU A 21 -25.53 -7.49 -43.79
N PHE A 22 -25.35 -7.43 -42.48
CA PHE A 22 -25.08 -6.18 -41.78
C PHE A 22 -23.64 -6.23 -41.31
N ALA A 23 -22.90 -5.23 -41.77
CA ALA A 23 -21.48 -4.95 -41.64
C ALA A 23 -20.78 -5.56 -40.41
N ASP A 24 -19.61 -6.14 -40.68
CA ASP A 24 -18.52 -6.40 -39.75
C ASP A 24 -18.33 -5.22 -38.79
N ALA A 25 -18.86 -5.33 -37.58
CA ALA A 25 -18.25 -4.70 -36.44
C ALA A 25 -17.03 -5.57 -36.10
N ALA A 26 -15.87 -5.23 -36.68
CA ALA A 26 -14.60 -5.74 -36.18
C ALA A 26 -14.53 -5.37 -34.70
N SER A 27 -14.90 -6.32 -33.83
CA SER A 27 -14.77 -6.23 -32.39
C SER A 27 -13.28 -6.01 -32.14
N GLN A 28 -12.92 -4.75 -31.90
CA GLN A 28 -11.54 -4.33 -31.78
C GLN A 28 -10.99 -5.02 -30.53
N MET A 29 -10.33 -6.17 -30.72
CA MET A 29 -9.78 -6.98 -29.64
C MET A 29 -8.63 -6.20 -29.01
N ARG A 30 -8.91 -5.57 -27.87
CA ARG A 30 -7.89 -4.92 -27.05
C ARG A 30 -7.19 -6.00 -26.23
N LEU A 31 -5.90 -6.17 -26.44
CA LEU A 31 -5.08 -6.99 -25.57
C LEU A 31 -4.82 -6.22 -24.26
N PRO A 32 -5.02 -6.84 -23.08
CA PRO A 32 -4.74 -6.18 -21.81
C PRO A 32 -3.23 -6.00 -21.60
N PHE A 33 -2.86 -5.08 -20.71
CA PHE A 33 -1.48 -4.92 -20.29
C PHE A 33 -0.97 -6.25 -19.67
N PRO A 34 0.22 -6.74 -20.07
CA PRO A 34 0.63 -8.13 -19.79
C PRO A 34 1.02 -8.39 -18.32
N LEU A 35 1.25 -7.36 -17.52
CA LEU A 35 1.63 -7.48 -16.11
C LEU A 35 0.53 -6.86 -15.24
N ALA A 36 0.14 -7.54 -14.16
CA ALA A 36 -0.87 -7.02 -13.24
C ALA A 36 -0.31 -5.95 -12.27
N LEU A 37 0.60 -5.08 -12.74
CA LEU A 37 1.19 -4.02 -11.92
C LEU A 37 0.14 -2.96 -11.62
N ARG A 38 0.15 -2.50 -10.37
CA ARG A 38 -0.69 -1.42 -9.87
C ARG A 38 0.17 -0.26 -9.42
N LEU A 39 -0.34 0.94 -9.65
CA LEU A 39 0.30 2.20 -9.27
C LEU A 39 -0.59 2.92 -8.27
N GLY A 40 0.02 3.46 -7.23
CA GLY A 40 -0.61 4.42 -6.34
C GLY A 40 0.28 5.64 -6.15
N THR A 41 -0.35 6.81 -6.10
CA THR A 41 0.34 8.08 -5.87
C THR A 41 -0.39 8.87 -4.80
N ASP A 42 0.36 9.66 -4.04
CA ASP A 42 -0.22 10.58 -3.05
C ASP A 42 0.65 11.82 -2.87
N ILE A 43 0.00 12.96 -2.63
CA ILE A 43 0.65 14.23 -2.34
C ILE A 43 0.00 14.85 -1.11
N ILE A 44 0.83 15.35 -0.19
CA ILE A 44 0.39 15.97 1.05
C ILE A 44 1.11 17.29 1.28
N ALA A 45 0.37 18.30 1.73
CA ALA A 45 0.96 19.51 2.28
C ALA A 45 1.60 19.19 3.64
N THR A 46 2.91 19.36 3.77
CA THR A 46 3.72 19.06 4.95
C THR A 46 3.17 19.75 6.21
N ASN A 47 2.66 20.99 6.06
CA ASN A 47 2.04 21.76 7.13
C ASN A 47 0.75 21.12 7.72
N ARG A 48 0.08 20.20 6.98
CA ARG A 48 -1.04 19.42 7.53
C ARG A 48 -0.59 18.41 8.58
N ILE A 49 0.62 17.89 8.44
CA ILE A 49 1.21 16.98 9.43
C ILE A 49 1.71 17.80 10.62
N LEU A 50 2.61 18.75 10.36
CA LEU A 50 3.19 19.62 11.37
C LEU A 50 3.43 21.00 10.77
N CYS A 51 2.75 22.02 11.31
CA CYS A 51 3.02 23.41 10.97
C CYS A 51 4.32 23.86 11.66
N SER A 52 5.27 24.40 10.89
CA SER A 52 6.56 24.84 11.43
C SER A 52 6.46 26.11 12.29
N ALA A 53 5.49 27.00 12.00
CA ALA A 53 5.29 28.24 12.73
C ALA A 53 4.56 28.03 14.08
N ASN A 54 3.59 27.11 14.11
CA ASN A 54 2.79 26.78 15.28
C ASN A 54 2.75 25.26 15.48
N PRO A 55 3.82 24.67 16.04
CA PRO A 55 3.89 23.24 16.27
C PRO A 55 2.88 22.83 17.37
N ASP A 56 2.30 21.64 17.21
CA ASP A 56 1.50 21.02 18.26
C ASP A 56 2.07 19.62 18.53
N SER A 57 2.93 19.56 19.55
CA SER A 57 3.61 18.34 19.95
C SER A 57 2.62 17.24 20.36
N LYS A 58 1.54 17.57 21.06
CA LYS A 58 0.55 16.58 21.55
C LYS A 58 -0.23 15.96 20.40
N ARG A 59 -0.70 16.80 19.47
CA ARG A 59 -1.38 16.34 18.25
C ARG A 59 -0.46 15.48 17.40
N LEU A 60 0.80 15.88 17.24
CA LEU A 60 1.77 15.13 16.46
C LEU A 60 2.06 13.75 17.08
N THR A 61 2.29 13.67 18.39
CA THR A 61 2.53 12.41 19.08
C THR A 61 1.35 11.45 18.94
N ARG A 62 0.12 11.95 19.11
CA ARG A 62 -1.10 11.14 18.89
C ARG A 62 -1.24 10.69 17.43
N LEU A 63 -0.89 11.54 16.48
CA LEU A 63 -0.91 11.19 15.06
C LEU A 63 0.12 10.10 14.78
N ALA A 64 1.39 10.34 15.09
CA ALA A 64 2.51 9.43 14.86
C ALA A 64 2.25 8.04 15.47
N THR A 65 1.79 7.96 16.71
CA THR A 65 1.45 6.67 17.36
C THR A 65 0.29 5.93 16.69
N ARG A 66 -0.62 6.64 16.03
CA ARG A 66 -1.76 6.04 15.31
C ARG A 66 -1.36 5.49 13.94
N PHE A 67 -0.46 6.14 13.22
CA PHE A 67 -0.17 5.78 11.82
C PHE A 67 1.20 5.13 11.60
N LEU A 68 2.20 5.37 12.45
CA LEU A 68 3.51 4.75 12.29
C LEU A 68 3.51 3.28 12.74
N HIS A 69 4.23 2.46 11.99
CA HIS A 69 4.56 1.11 12.41
C HIS A 69 5.53 1.18 13.60
N PRO A 70 5.52 0.24 14.57
CA PRO A 70 6.46 0.23 15.71
C PRO A 70 7.92 0.47 15.31
N LYS A 71 8.44 -0.27 14.33
CA LYS A 71 9.79 -0.07 13.75
C LYS A 71 10.04 1.35 13.21
N GLU A 72 9.04 2.02 12.64
CA GLU A 72 9.18 3.41 12.17
C GLU A 72 9.17 4.39 13.33
N LEU A 73 8.41 4.11 14.38
CA LEU A 73 8.41 4.91 15.61
C LEU A 73 9.77 4.82 16.31
N ASP A 74 10.39 3.63 16.32
CA ASP A 74 11.76 3.43 16.80
C ASP A 74 12.77 4.22 15.94
N ASP A 75 12.63 4.19 14.61
CA ASP A 75 13.46 4.99 13.70
C ASP A 75 13.27 6.50 13.94
N LEU A 76 12.03 6.95 14.17
CA LEU A 76 11.73 8.35 14.51
C LEU A 76 12.41 8.76 15.82
N ASN A 77 12.29 7.96 16.87
CA ASN A 77 12.94 8.20 18.16
C ASN A 77 14.47 8.23 18.03
N ARG A 78 15.04 7.34 17.20
CA ARG A 78 16.48 7.30 16.96
C ARG A 78 16.98 8.52 16.19
N ARG A 79 16.28 8.95 15.14
CA ARG A 79 16.69 10.08 14.28
C ARG A 79 16.41 11.44 14.92
N PHE A 80 15.32 11.56 15.68
CA PHE A 80 14.86 12.81 16.26
C PHE A 80 14.45 12.61 17.74
N PRO A 81 15.39 12.39 18.67
CA PRO A 81 15.07 12.01 20.06
C PRO A 81 14.10 12.97 20.80
N SER A 82 14.09 14.23 20.41
CA SER A 82 13.29 15.31 20.99
C SER A 82 12.04 15.67 20.19
N TRP A 83 11.62 14.84 19.22
CA TRP A 83 10.45 15.11 18.37
C TRP A 83 9.12 15.28 19.13
N ALA A 84 9.03 14.77 20.36
CA ALA A 84 7.88 14.95 21.23
C ALA A 84 7.87 16.30 21.98
N LYS A 85 8.95 17.09 21.89
CA LYS A 85 9.11 18.42 22.51
C LYS A 85 9.49 19.43 21.43
N LEU A 86 8.60 19.65 20.46
CA LEU A 86 8.89 20.49 19.29
C LEU A 86 9.07 21.97 19.63
N GLU A 87 8.49 22.44 20.73
CA GLU A 87 8.62 23.85 21.15
C GLU A 87 10.08 24.25 21.43
N SER A 88 10.91 23.29 21.85
CA SER A 88 12.34 23.52 22.08
C SER A 88 13.20 23.33 20.82
N GLU A 89 12.61 22.96 19.69
CA GLU A 89 13.36 22.66 18.46
C GLU A 89 13.35 23.83 17.48
N ASN A 90 14.50 24.02 16.83
CA ASN A 90 14.66 25.03 15.78
C ASN A 90 13.73 24.72 14.60
N GLU A 91 13.32 25.77 13.88
CA GLU A 91 12.42 25.65 12.72
C GLU A 91 12.92 24.66 11.66
N SER A 92 14.22 24.65 11.36
CA SER A 92 14.82 23.71 10.40
C SER A 92 14.60 22.24 10.80
N LYS A 93 14.77 21.91 12.09
CA LYS A 93 14.51 20.55 12.58
C LYS A 93 13.02 20.22 12.57
N ARG A 94 12.16 21.17 12.94
CA ARG A 94 10.69 21.02 12.83
C ARG A 94 10.28 20.70 11.39
N ARG A 95 10.85 21.40 10.41
CA ARG A 95 10.66 21.11 8.97
C ARG A 95 11.15 19.71 8.59
N GLN A 96 12.34 19.30 9.04
CA GLN A 96 12.85 17.95 8.78
C GLN A 96 11.94 16.85 9.34
N ILE A 97 11.45 17.01 10.58
CA ILE A 97 10.51 16.09 11.21
C ILE A 97 9.19 16.07 10.42
N ALA A 98 8.68 17.24 10.03
CA ALA A 98 7.46 17.37 9.25
C ALA A 98 7.58 16.65 7.90
N SER A 99 8.64 16.91 7.13
CA SER A 99 8.89 16.24 5.84
C SER A 99 9.09 14.74 6.00
N TRP A 100 9.79 14.31 7.06
CA TRP A 100 9.98 12.89 7.38
C TRP A 100 8.64 12.20 7.61
N LEU A 101 7.75 12.78 8.42
CA LEU A 101 6.44 12.22 8.71
C LEU A 101 5.49 12.29 7.50
N ALA A 102 5.50 13.41 6.78
CA ALA A 102 4.71 13.61 5.56
C ALA A 102 5.08 12.60 4.47
N GLY A 103 6.37 12.27 4.32
CA GLY A 103 6.82 11.25 3.39
C GLY A 103 6.25 9.87 3.70
N ARG A 104 6.15 9.51 4.98
CA ARG A 104 5.57 8.21 5.42
C ARG A 104 4.07 8.20 5.26
N TRP A 105 3.41 9.33 5.54
CA TRP A 105 1.99 9.47 5.28
C TRP A 105 1.68 9.25 3.79
N ALA A 106 2.33 10.02 2.91
CA ALA A 106 2.14 9.92 1.47
C ALA A 106 2.49 8.53 0.94
N ALA A 107 3.59 7.93 1.40
CA ALA A 107 3.97 6.57 1.00
C ALA A 107 2.91 5.53 1.35
N LYS A 108 2.33 5.61 2.55
CA LYS A 108 1.30 4.66 3.00
C LYS A 108 -0.01 4.87 2.26
N GLU A 109 -0.43 6.10 2.02
CA GLU A 109 -1.60 6.40 1.18
C GLU A 109 -1.41 5.88 -0.24
N ALA A 110 -0.24 6.15 -0.85
CA ALA A 110 0.12 5.63 -2.16
C ALA A 110 0.09 4.10 -2.20
N ALA A 111 0.62 3.42 -1.19
CA ALA A 111 0.59 1.96 -1.10
C ALA A 111 -0.83 1.40 -0.96
N LYS A 112 -1.69 2.01 -0.13
CA LYS A 112 -3.10 1.61 -0.01
C LYS A 112 -3.84 1.72 -1.33
N LYS A 113 -3.56 2.77 -2.12
CA LYS A 113 -4.11 2.94 -3.48
C LYS A 113 -3.56 1.90 -4.45
N ALA A 114 -2.25 1.64 -4.42
CA ALA A 114 -1.62 0.64 -5.29
C ALA A 114 -2.18 -0.76 -5.02
N TRP A 115 -2.36 -1.14 -3.76
CA TRP A 115 -2.90 -2.47 -3.41
C TRP A 115 -4.42 -2.57 -3.42
N ASP A 116 -5.14 -1.46 -3.65
CA ASP A 116 -6.60 -1.38 -3.53
C ASP A 116 -7.10 -1.92 -2.17
N ALA A 117 -6.34 -1.60 -1.13
CA ALA A 117 -6.49 -2.20 0.19
C ALA A 117 -6.86 -1.11 1.21
N THR A 118 -8.09 -0.59 1.06
CA THR A 118 -8.64 0.45 1.94
C THR A 118 -8.65 0.04 3.41
N LEU A 119 -8.76 -1.26 3.68
CA LEU A 119 -8.80 -1.90 5.00
C LEU A 119 -7.43 -2.10 5.65
N LEU A 120 -6.33 -1.89 4.93
CA LEU A 120 -5.00 -1.90 5.55
C LEU A 120 -4.93 -0.78 6.58
N SER A 121 -4.53 -1.13 7.81
CA SER A 121 -4.16 -0.14 8.79
C SER A 121 -2.86 0.52 8.36
N PHE A 122 -2.70 1.82 8.64
CA PHE A 122 -1.41 2.49 8.44
C PHE A 122 -0.28 1.80 9.22
N ARG A 123 -0.60 1.14 10.34
CA ARG A 123 0.36 0.41 11.16
C ARG A 123 0.75 -0.95 10.58
N ASP A 124 0.01 -1.49 9.61
CA ASP A 124 0.41 -2.69 8.86
C ASP A 124 1.43 -2.33 7.76
N LEU A 125 1.66 -1.04 7.51
CA LEU A 125 2.58 -0.56 6.48
C LEU A 125 3.80 0.12 7.11
N ARG A 126 4.98 -0.11 6.54
CA ARG A 126 6.20 0.59 6.95
C ARG A 126 7.12 0.88 5.78
N VAL A 127 7.80 2.02 5.84
CA VAL A 127 8.86 2.37 4.89
C VAL A 127 10.19 1.82 5.40
N GLU A 128 10.89 1.07 4.55
CA GLU A 128 12.25 0.58 4.83
C GLU A 128 13.24 1.08 3.77
N THR A 129 14.50 1.18 4.16
CA THR A 129 15.62 1.50 3.28
C THR A 129 16.34 0.22 2.87
N GLU A 130 16.49 -0.01 1.57
CA GLU A 130 17.27 -1.11 1.02
C GLU A 130 18.77 -0.84 1.12
N ILE A 131 19.55 -1.92 1.06
CA ILE A 131 21.01 -1.86 0.89
C ILE A 131 21.27 -1.20 -0.48
N GLY A 132 21.90 -0.03 -0.47
CA GLY A 132 22.10 0.79 -1.69
C GLY A 132 21.28 2.08 -1.72
N GLY A 133 20.51 2.38 -0.67
CA GLY A 133 19.84 3.68 -0.50
C GLY A 133 18.48 3.78 -1.18
N GLY A 134 18.02 2.70 -1.84
CA GLY A 134 16.63 2.57 -2.29
C GLY A 134 15.65 2.58 -1.11
N VAL A 135 14.40 2.90 -1.38
CA VAL A 135 13.32 2.82 -0.39
C VAL A 135 12.22 1.92 -0.91
N LEU A 136 11.66 1.11 -0.02
CA LEU A 136 10.54 0.23 -0.30
C LEU A 136 9.44 0.45 0.74
N ILE A 137 8.24 -0.02 0.43
CA ILE A 137 7.16 -0.14 1.41
C ILE A 137 6.89 -1.62 1.67
N VAL A 138 6.83 -1.99 2.95
CA VAL A 138 6.45 -3.34 3.38
C VAL A 138 5.03 -3.30 3.92
N CYS A 139 4.18 -4.18 3.40
CA CYS A 139 2.95 -4.58 4.05
C CYS A 139 3.25 -5.77 4.96
N ASP A 140 2.97 -5.63 6.24
CA ASP A 140 3.16 -6.64 7.27
C ASP A 140 1.87 -6.81 8.06
N THR A 141 1.31 -8.01 7.93
CA THR A 141 0.06 -8.37 8.60
C THR A 141 0.28 -9.27 9.82
N CYS A 142 1.54 -9.53 10.20
CA CYS A 142 1.87 -10.16 11.46
C CYS A 142 1.38 -9.26 12.59
N LYS A 143 0.37 -9.70 13.35
CA LYS A 143 0.21 -9.11 14.68
C LYS A 143 1.38 -9.61 15.52
N ALA A 144 2.01 -8.72 16.27
CA ALA A 144 2.93 -9.08 17.34
C ALA A 144 2.15 -9.72 18.53
N ASP A 145 1.22 -10.63 18.23
CA ASP A 145 0.62 -11.49 19.23
C ASP A 145 1.67 -12.53 19.56
N ALA A 146 2.23 -12.34 20.74
CA ALA A 146 3.29 -13.11 21.37
C ALA A 146 2.84 -14.55 21.66
N ASP A 147 2.62 -15.34 20.63
CA ASP A 147 2.84 -16.77 20.70
C ASP A 147 3.94 -17.11 19.71
N SER A 148 5.17 -17.00 20.20
CA SER A 148 6.34 -17.73 19.72
C SER A 148 6.13 -19.24 19.89
N SER A 149 5.04 -19.77 19.36
CA SER A 149 4.92 -21.18 19.07
C SER A 149 5.69 -21.39 17.76
N PRO A 150 6.72 -22.25 17.72
CA PRO A 150 7.43 -22.62 16.49
C PRO A 150 6.57 -23.46 15.51
N SER A 151 5.24 -23.34 15.62
CA SER A 151 4.20 -23.88 14.74
C SER A 151 3.62 -22.79 13.83
N GLY A 152 4.40 -21.75 13.49
CA GLY A 152 4.10 -20.93 12.33
C GLY A 152 3.88 -21.86 11.15
N ILE A 153 2.67 -21.82 10.56
CA ILE A 153 2.31 -22.64 9.40
C ILE A 153 3.40 -22.38 8.34
N LYS A 154 4.29 -23.36 8.14
CA LYS A 154 5.38 -23.27 7.16
C LYS A 154 4.75 -22.96 5.81
N GLY A 155 5.03 -21.78 5.27
CA GLY A 155 4.61 -21.37 3.92
C GLY A 155 3.59 -20.23 3.83
N LYS A 156 3.06 -19.69 4.94
CA LYS A 156 2.18 -18.51 4.87
C LYS A 156 2.99 -17.23 4.64
N VAL A 157 2.66 -16.49 3.59
CA VAL A 157 3.26 -15.16 3.32
C VAL A 157 2.57 -14.13 4.19
N THR A 158 3.35 -13.50 5.08
CA THR A 158 2.86 -12.49 6.02
C THR A 158 3.32 -11.08 5.68
N GLU A 159 4.42 -10.98 4.93
CA GLU A 159 4.99 -9.72 4.45
C GLU A 159 5.03 -9.69 2.91
N GLN A 160 4.78 -8.50 2.36
CA GLN A 160 4.97 -8.23 0.93
C GLN A 160 5.55 -6.84 0.72
N THR A 161 6.50 -6.72 -0.19
CA THR A 161 7.16 -5.45 -0.51
C THR A 161 6.61 -4.84 -1.79
N ALA A 162 6.75 -3.51 -1.90
CA ALA A 162 6.48 -2.75 -3.11
C ALA A 162 7.56 -1.69 -3.32
N GLN A 163 7.79 -1.35 -4.60
CA GLN A 163 8.75 -0.32 -4.97
C GLN A 163 8.17 1.06 -4.64
N LEU A 164 8.96 1.89 -3.97
CA LEU A 164 8.54 3.18 -3.45
C LEU A 164 9.50 4.28 -3.92
N SER A 165 8.94 5.44 -4.23
CA SER A 165 9.70 6.68 -4.36
C SER A 165 9.03 7.76 -3.52
N ILE A 166 9.83 8.54 -2.79
CA ILE A 166 9.39 9.69 -2.00
C ILE A 166 10.21 10.90 -2.44
N SER A 167 9.54 12.02 -2.66
CA SER A 167 10.17 13.31 -2.88
C SER A 167 9.45 14.39 -2.08
N HIS A 168 10.15 15.46 -1.74
CA HIS A 168 9.53 16.64 -1.16
C HIS A 168 10.18 17.90 -1.75
N ASP A 169 9.36 18.93 -1.94
CA ASP A 169 9.82 20.26 -2.31
C ASP A 169 8.93 21.32 -1.67
N GLY A 170 9.55 22.36 -1.14
CA GLY A 170 8.87 23.38 -0.34
C GLY A 170 7.95 22.78 0.73
N ASP A 171 6.65 23.09 0.61
CA ASP A 171 5.60 22.69 1.56
C ASP A 171 4.86 21.41 1.18
N TYR A 172 5.31 20.67 0.15
CA TYR A 172 4.64 19.47 -0.32
C TYR A 172 5.57 18.25 -0.31
N THR A 173 4.99 17.11 0.05
CA THR A 173 5.63 15.80 -0.05
C THR A 173 4.79 14.90 -0.93
N ILE A 174 5.44 14.18 -1.84
CA ILE A 174 4.81 13.26 -2.78
C ILE A 174 5.42 11.87 -2.64
N ALA A 175 4.60 10.84 -2.83
CA ALA A 175 5.07 9.47 -2.95
C ALA A 175 4.38 8.73 -4.10
N ALA A 176 5.10 7.79 -4.70
CA ALA A 176 4.60 6.88 -5.71
C ALA A 176 5.00 5.45 -5.36
N VAL A 177 4.06 4.51 -5.51
CA VAL A 177 4.24 3.10 -5.21
C VAL A 177 3.83 2.26 -6.41
N ILE A 178 4.70 1.34 -6.81
CA ILE A 178 4.41 0.31 -7.81
C ILE A 178 4.43 -1.04 -7.11
N ALA A 179 3.35 -1.81 -7.29
CA ALA A 179 3.16 -3.08 -6.62
C ALA A 179 2.58 -4.15 -7.55
N ALA A 180 2.95 -5.40 -7.30
CA ALA A 180 2.13 -6.53 -7.71
C ALA A 180 0.86 -6.61 -6.82
N PRO A 181 -0.20 -7.31 -7.25
CA PRO A 181 -1.37 -7.54 -6.42
C PRO A 181 -0.97 -8.19 -5.08
N LEU A 182 -1.77 -7.95 -4.03
CA LEU A 182 -1.50 -8.55 -2.73
C LEU A 182 -1.51 -10.08 -2.82
N HIS A 183 -0.59 -10.72 -2.10
CA HIS A 183 -0.56 -12.16 -1.94
C HIS A 183 -1.88 -12.66 -1.35
N ILE A 184 -2.30 -13.86 -1.73
CA ILE A 184 -3.58 -14.44 -1.31
C ILE A 184 -3.68 -14.56 0.21
N ASP A 185 -2.57 -14.91 0.87
CA ASP A 185 -2.51 -15.03 2.34
C ASP A 185 -2.76 -13.68 3.03
N ILE A 186 -2.14 -12.61 2.55
CA ILE A 186 -2.34 -11.25 3.09
C ILE A 186 -3.77 -10.79 2.80
N SER A 187 -4.24 -11.00 1.58
CA SER A 187 -5.61 -10.65 1.16
C SER A 187 -6.67 -11.35 2.02
N SER A 188 -6.46 -12.64 2.33
CA SER A 188 -7.38 -13.40 3.19
C SER A 188 -7.43 -12.85 4.61
N VAL A 189 -6.28 -12.47 5.19
CA VAL A 189 -6.22 -11.83 6.52
C VAL A 189 -7.00 -10.51 6.53
N LEU A 190 -6.87 -9.70 5.48
CA LEU A 190 -7.60 -8.44 5.37
C LEU A 190 -9.11 -8.67 5.20
N ALA A 191 -9.51 -9.68 4.44
CA ALA A 191 -10.91 -10.06 4.28
C ALA A 191 -11.53 -10.50 5.61
N THR A 192 -10.82 -11.29 6.42
CA THR A 192 -11.28 -11.66 7.77
C THR A 192 -11.45 -10.44 8.67
N ARG A 193 -10.45 -9.53 8.70
CA ARG A 193 -10.55 -8.28 9.47
C ARG A 193 -11.74 -7.42 9.03
N ARG A 194 -12.07 -7.43 7.73
CA ARG A 194 -13.26 -6.77 7.19
C ARG A 194 -14.54 -7.34 7.79
N ALA A 195 -14.70 -8.66 7.70
CA ALA A 195 -15.89 -9.36 8.17
C ALA A 195 -16.09 -9.16 9.68
N GLU A 196 -15.00 -9.22 10.46
CA GLU A 196 -15.03 -8.93 11.91
C GLU A 196 -15.47 -7.49 12.21
N ALA A 197 -15.01 -6.51 11.42
CA ALA A 197 -15.39 -5.12 11.60
C ALA A 197 -16.85 -4.87 11.22
N GLU A 198 -17.33 -5.49 10.12
CA GLU A 198 -18.73 -5.40 9.68
C GLU A 198 -19.67 -6.05 10.71
N ALA A 199 -19.31 -7.22 11.27
CA ALA A 199 -20.11 -7.88 12.31
C ALA A 199 -20.26 -7.04 13.59
N LYS A 200 -19.21 -6.33 14.01
CA LYS A 200 -19.23 -5.43 15.18
C LYS A 200 -20.10 -4.19 15.00
N LEU A 201 -20.40 -3.80 13.76
CA LEU A 201 -21.32 -2.69 13.49
C LEU A 201 -22.77 -3.16 13.64
N VAL A 202 -23.08 -4.35 13.12
CA VAL A 202 -24.43 -4.94 13.22
C VAL A 202 -24.85 -5.16 14.68
N ASP A 203 -23.94 -5.63 15.53
CA ASP A 203 -24.20 -5.87 16.96
C ASP A 203 -24.42 -4.57 17.78
N LYS A 204 -23.99 -3.41 17.25
CA LYS A 204 -24.23 -2.11 17.90
C LYS A 204 -25.58 -1.48 17.53
N ASP A 205 -26.16 -1.93 16.43
CA ASP A 205 -27.44 -1.44 15.91
C ASP A 205 -28.63 -2.32 16.35
N ALA A 206 -28.36 -3.40 17.09
CA ALA A 206 -29.33 -4.32 17.68
C ALA A 206 -29.56 -4.03 19.18
#